data_AF-A0A3R9WJF3-F1
#
_entry.id   AF-A0A3R9WJF3-F1
#
_cell.length_a   1.000
_cell.length_b   1.000
_cell.length_c   1.000
_cell.angle_alpha   90.00
_cell.angle_beta   90.00
_cell.angle_gamma   90.00
#
_symmetry.space_group_name_H-M   'P 1'
#
loop_
_entity.id
_entity.type
_entity.pdbx_description
1 polymer ?
#
loop_
_entity_poly.entity_id
_entity_poly.type
_entity_poly.pdbx_seq_one_letter_code
_entity_poly.pdbx_strand_id
1 'polypeptide(L)'
;MITAEQSEQLRTWFADRIPAGVYASVDEVVADREEITVVGTLPAGESPEAFRERTRGQRMEVAREAEELYRRKVAWGVRSGAERILFTHLAVPVMTRLRQPERQVLDTLVEGGVARSRADALAWCVRLVGRNTDAWLAELRASLAKVREVREAGPDREENAGGKGPRPEGPEQA
;
A
#
# COMPACT_ATOMS: atom_id res chain seq x y z
N MET A 1 -0.91 -0.85 7.12
CA MET A 1 -1.94 -0.44 6.16
C MET A 1 -2.27 1.02 6.47
N ILE A 2 -2.16 1.89 5.48
CA ILE A 2 -2.50 3.32 5.63
C ILE A 2 -4.03 3.53 5.73
N THR A 3 -4.48 4.68 6.22
CA THR A 3 -5.93 5.01 6.29
C THR A 3 -6.50 5.33 4.90
N ALA A 4 -7.84 5.41 4.80
CA ALA A 4 -8.51 5.79 3.55
C ALA A 4 -8.11 7.21 3.13
N GLU A 5 -8.12 8.16 4.07
CA GLU A 5 -7.68 9.54 3.85
C GLU A 5 -6.20 9.62 3.43
N GLN A 6 -5.32 8.89 4.11
CA GLN A 6 -3.90 8.80 3.72
C GLN A 6 -3.73 8.19 2.33
N SER A 7 -4.58 7.22 1.96
CA SER A 7 -4.55 6.61 0.63
C SER A 7 -4.98 7.60 -0.45
N GLU A 8 -5.98 8.43 -0.17
CA GLU A 8 -6.43 9.48 -1.09
C GLU A 8 -5.38 10.59 -1.23
N GLN A 9 -4.82 11.07 -0.13
CA GLN A 9 -3.71 12.03 -0.14
C GLN A 9 -2.52 11.51 -0.94
N LEU A 10 -2.18 10.23 -0.77
CA LEU A 10 -1.09 9.59 -1.51
C LEU A 10 -1.41 9.53 -3.02
N ARG A 11 -2.64 9.16 -3.39
CA ARG A 11 -3.09 9.15 -4.79
C ARG A 11 -2.99 10.54 -5.42
N THR A 12 -3.51 11.56 -4.74
CA THR A 12 -3.44 12.95 -5.21
C THR A 12 -1.99 13.40 -5.39
N TRP A 13 -1.13 13.10 -4.41
CA TRP A 13 0.29 13.44 -4.49
C TRP A 13 0.96 12.82 -5.73
N PHE A 14 0.74 11.52 -5.99
CA PHE A 14 1.30 10.88 -7.18
C PHE A 14 0.69 11.41 -8.48
N ALA A 15 -0.62 11.67 -8.51
CA ALA A 15 -1.28 12.25 -9.69
C ALA A 15 -0.69 13.61 -10.08
N ASP A 16 -0.33 14.43 -9.10
CA ASP A 16 0.27 15.76 -9.32
C ASP A 16 1.73 15.70 -9.81
N ARG A 17 2.51 14.70 -9.36
CA ARG A 17 3.95 14.60 -9.66
C ARG A 17 4.27 13.74 -10.87
N ILE A 18 3.42 12.79 -11.23
CA ILE A 18 3.65 11.95 -12.40
C ILE A 18 3.45 12.79 -13.66
N PRO A 19 4.48 12.93 -14.53
CA PRO A 19 4.33 13.73 -15.74
C PRO A 19 3.21 13.22 -16.65
N ALA A 20 2.48 14.15 -17.26
CA ALA A 20 1.46 13.83 -18.25
C ALA A 20 2.06 13.00 -19.40
N GLY A 21 1.35 11.95 -19.83
CA GLY A 21 1.81 11.05 -20.89
C GLY A 21 2.79 9.96 -20.44
N VAL A 22 3.13 9.87 -19.14
CA VAL A 22 3.76 8.66 -18.59
C VAL A 22 2.74 7.52 -18.67
N TYR A 23 1.67 7.59 -17.87
CA TYR A 23 0.55 6.65 -17.92
C TYR A 23 -0.62 7.24 -18.72
N ALA A 24 -1.49 6.38 -19.24
CA ALA A 24 -2.79 6.82 -19.74
C ALA A 24 -3.70 7.30 -18.58
N SER A 25 -3.62 6.60 -17.45
CA SER A 25 -4.24 6.97 -16.17
C SER A 25 -3.49 6.31 -15.02
N VAL A 26 -3.49 6.91 -13.83
CA VAL A 26 -3.05 6.23 -12.61
C VAL A 26 -4.25 5.46 -12.05
N ASP A 27 -4.17 4.13 -12.03
CA ASP A 27 -5.30 3.27 -11.68
C ASP A 27 -5.33 2.96 -10.18
N GLU A 28 -4.14 2.79 -9.59
CA GLU A 28 -3.98 2.30 -8.23
C GLU A 28 -2.71 2.88 -7.62
N VAL A 29 -2.87 3.44 -6.42
CA VAL A 29 -1.77 3.69 -5.50
C VAL A 29 -2.13 3.03 -4.18
N VAL A 30 -1.29 2.10 -3.74
CA VAL A 30 -1.45 1.36 -2.48
C VAL A 30 -0.16 1.42 -1.69
N ALA A 31 -0.25 1.37 -0.37
CA ALA A 31 0.93 1.33 0.48
C ALA A 31 0.76 0.40 1.68
N ASP A 32 1.84 -0.28 2.03
CA ASP A 32 1.96 -1.01 3.28
C ASP A 32 2.96 -0.32 4.24
N ARG A 33 3.68 -1.09 5.05
CA ARG A 33 4.69 -0.57 5.97
C ARG A 33 6.01 -0.26 5.26
N GLU A 34 6.36 -1.03 4.25
CA GLU A 34 7.68 -1.04 3.62
C GLU A 34 7.65 -0.39 2.22
N GLU A 35 6.54 -0.53 1.50
CA GLU A 35 6.44 -0.16 0.09
C GLU A 35 5.16 0.62 -0.23
N ILE A 36 5.29 1.56 -1.17
CA ILE A 36 4.21 2.17 -1.93
C ILE A 36 4.26 1.57 -3.35
N THR A 37 3.16 1.04 -3.85
CA THR A 37 3.06 0.55 -5.23
C THR A 37 2.14 1.46 -6.04
N VAL A 38 2.67 1.99 -7.15
CA VAL A 38 1.93 2.80 -8.12
C VAL A 38 1.72 1.98 -9.39
N VAL A 39 0.47 1.84 -9.82
CA VAL A 39 0.09 1.16 -11.06
C VAL A 39 -0.78 2.10 -11.89
N GLY A 40 -0.41 2.29 -13.14
CA GLY A 40 -1.22 3.02 -14.12
C GLY A 40 -1.49 2.21 -15.39
N THR A 41 -2.46 2.66 -16.17
CA THR A 41 -2.80 2.05 -17.45
C THR A 41 -1.69 2.29 -18.46
N LEU A 42 -1.24 1.21 -19.11
CA LEU A 42 -0.26 1.23 -20.19
C LEU A 42 -0.84 1.98 -21.41
N PRO A 43 -0.10 2.91 -22.03
CA PRO A 43 -0.52 3.54 -23.27
C PRO A 43 -0.79 2.53 -24.38
N ALA A 44 -1.82 2.78 -25.20
CA ALA A 44 -2.21 1.87 -26.28
C ALA A 44 -1.06 1.69 -27.30
N GLY A 45 -0.78 0.43 -27.64
CA GLY A 45 0.26 0.08 -28.63
C GLY A 45 1.69 0.08 -28.08
N GLU A 46 1.90 0.36 -26.79
CA GLU A 46 3.21 0.26 -26.14
C GLU A 46 3.35 -1.10 -25.42
N SER A 47 4.56 -1.69 -25.44
CA SER A 47 4.84 -2.88 -24.62
C SER A 47 5.26 -2.48 -23.19
N PRO A 48 5.03 -3.33 -22.17
CA PRO A 48 5.50 -3.06 -20.80
C PRO A 48 7.00 -2.80 -20.71
N GLU A 49 7.82 -3.46 -21.52
CA GLU A 49 9.28 -3.30 -21.56
C GLU A 49 9.67 -1.94 -22.14
N ALA A 50 9.06 -1.55 -23.27
CA ALA A 50 9.28 -0.25 -23.90
C ALA A 50 8.88 0.89 -22.95
N PHE A 51 7.70 0.77 -22.32
CA PHE A 51 7.24 1.69 -21.29
C PHE A 51 8.23 1.78 -20.13
N ARG A 52 8.66 0.63 -19.60
CA ARG A 52 9.53 0.55 -18.42
C ARG A 52 10.81 1.32 -18.64
N GLU A 53 11.43 1.16 -19.81
CA GLU A 53 12.69 1.82 -20.14
C GLU A 53 12.49 3.32 -20.39
N ARG A 54 11.54 3.69 -21.25
CA ARG A 54 11.27 5.10 -21.60
C ARG A 54 10.92 5.96 -20.39
N THR A 55 10.14 5.44 -19.46
CA THR A 55 9.64 6.18 -18.28
C THR A 55 10.55 6.08 -17.07
N ARG A 56 11.67 5.34 -17.15
CA ARG A 56 12.52 5.05 -15.99
C ARG A 56 13.00 6.30 -15.28
N GLY A 57 13.53 7.30 -16.00
CA GLY A 57 14.05 8.53 -15.40
C GLY A 57 12.99 9.27 -14.57
N GLN A 58 11.86 9.59 -15.22
CA GLN A 58 10.73 10.28 -14.60
C GLN A 58 10.17 9.53 -13.39
N ARG A 59 9.97 8.21 -13.50
CA ARG A 59 9.49 7.39 -12.37
C ARG A 59 10.50 7.39 -11.20
N MET A 60 11.80 7.34 -11.48
CA MET A 60 12.83 7.34 -10.43
C MET A 60 13.00 8.71 -9.76
N GLU A 61 12.68 9.80 -10.43
CA GLU A 61 12.65 11.15 -9.83
C GLU A 61 11.49 11.27 -8.84
N VAL A 62 10.27 10.95 -9.28
CA VAL A 62 9.07 10.93 -8.41
C VAL A 62 9.25 9.96 -7.24
N ALA A 63 9.86 8.80 -7.48
CA ALA A 63 10.15 7.83 -6.44
C ALA A 63 11.06 8.40 -5.35
N ARG A 64 12.13 9.13 -5.71
CA ARG A 64 13.04 9.71 -4.71
C ARG A 64 12.34 10.70 -3.80
N GLU A 65 11.54 11.60 -4.36
CA GLU A 65 10.76 12.57 -3.57
C GLU A 65 9.77 11.87 -2.64
N ALA A 66 9.06 10.86 -3.14
CA ALA A 66 8.13 10.07 -2.33
C ALA A 66 8.83 9.27 -1.24
N GLU A 67 9.99 8.66 -1.53
CA GLU A 67 10.77 7.89 -0.57
C GLU A 67 11.27 8.77 0.58
N GLU A 68 11.68 10.01 0.29
CA GLU A 68 12.10 10.99 1.30
C GLU A 68 10.93 11.42 2.18
N LEU A 69 9.78 11.72 1.58
CA LEU A 69 8.58 12.21 2.27
C LEU A 69 7.90 11.12 3.10
N TYR A 70 7.66 9.96 2.50
CA TYR A 70 6.85 8.89 3.07
C TYR A 70 7.64 7.78 3.75
N ARG A 71 8.97 7.80 3.64
CA ARG A 71 9.90 6.85 4.27
C ARG A 71 9.59 5.38 3.92
N ARG A 72 9.11 5.15 2.71
CA ARG A 72 8.75 3.86 2.13
C ARG A 72 9.29 3.78 0.73
N LYS A 73 9.74 2.61 0.30
CA LYS A 73 10.20 2.40 -1.08
C LYS A 73 9.06 2.51 -2.09
N VAL A 74 9.35 2.93 -3.31
CA VAL A 74 8.34 3.03 -4.36
C VAL A 74 8.55 1.96 -5.44
N ALA A 75 7.53 1.12 -5.61
CA ALA A 75 7.40 0.22 -6.74
C ALA A 75 6.47 0.78 -7.80
N TRP A 76 6.75 0.39 -9.04
CA TRP A 76 6.01 0.84 -10.21
C TRP A 76 5.50 -0.36 -10.99
N GLY A 77 4.33 -0.22 -11.58
CA GLY A 77 3.78 -1.19 -12.50
C GLY A 77 2.86 -0.57 -13.53
N VAL A 78 2.43 -1.41 -14.46
CA VAL A 78 1.45 -1.08 -15.49
C VAL A 78 0.31 -2.08 -15.47
N ARG A 79 -0.87 -1.63 -15.89
CA ARG A 79 -1.97 -2.51 -16.29
C ARG A 79 -1.99 -2.63 -17.81
N SER A 80 -1.91 -3.86 -18.30
CA SER A 80 -2.03 -4.22 -19.72
C SER A 80 -3.26 -5.10 -19.91
N GLY A 81 -4.39 -4.50 -20.30
CA GLY A 81 -5.68 -5.19 -20.29
C GLY A 81 -6.08 -5.61 -18.87
N ALA A 82 -6.28 -6.92 -18.67
CA ALA A 82 -6.59 -7.47 -17.34
C ALA A 82 -5.35 -7.75 -16.48
N GLU A 83 -4.15 -7.72 -17.07
CA GLU A 83 -2.93 -8.12 -16.37
C GLU A 83 -2.25 -6.95 -15.69
N ARG A 84 -1.79 -7.18 -14.46
CA ARG A 84 -0.94 -6.27 -13.69
C ARG A 84 0.50 -6.74 -13.80
N ILE A 85 1.37 -5.87 -14.31
CA ILE A 85 2.80 -6.14 -14.44
C ILE A 85 3.54 -5.16 -13.55
N LEU A 86 4.16 -5.68 -12.48
CA LEU A 86 5.05 -4.91 -11.64
C LEU A 86 6.47 -4.97 -12.18
N PHE A 87 7.17 -3.85 -12.12
CA PHE A 87 8.60 -3.78 -12.41
C PHE A 87 9.40 -4.19 -11.17
N THR A 88 10.27 -3.33 -10.69
CA THR A 88 11.00 -3.56 -9.43
C THR A 88 10.06 -3.33 -8.25
N HIS A 89 9.85 -4.36 -7.45
CA HIS A 89 9.09 -4.34 -6.20
C HIS A 89 9.84 -5.13 -5.13
N LEU A 90 9.63 -4.78 -3.86
CA LEU A 90 10.35 -5.36 -2.75
C LEU A 90 9.85 -6.76 -2.39
N ALA A 91 10.81 -7.65 -2.21
CA ALA A 91 10.61 -8.90 -1.50
C ALA A 91 11.29 -8.77 -0.13
N VAL A 92 10.54 -8.37 0.89
CA VAL A 92 11.06 -8.25 2.27
C VAL A 92 10.84 -9.57 3.01
N PRO A 93 11.88 -10.17 3.61
CA PRO A 93 11.71 -11.39 4.38
C PRO A 93 10.88 -11.14 5.64
N VAL A 94 9.93 -12.04 5.92
CA VAL A 94 9.14 -12.01 7.15
C VAL A 94 9.53 -13.19 8.03
N MET A 95 10.09 -12.92 9.20
CA MET A 95 10.48 -13.96 10.15
C MET A 95 9.25 -14.49 10.89
N THR A 96 8.99 -15.80 10.81
CA THR A 96 7.89 -16.46 11.54
C THR A 96 8.42 -17.63 12.36
N ARG A 97 8.00 -17.72 13.63
CA ARG A 97 8.28 -18.91 14.47
C ARG A 97 7.23 -19.98 14.18
N LEU A 98 7.63 -21.02 13.47
CA LEU A 98 6.77 -22.18 13.18
C LEU A 98 7.08 -23.34 14.14
N ARG A 99 6.05 -23.93 14.72
CA ARG A 99 6.08 -25.18 15.48
C ARG A 99 6.21 -26.38 14.55
N GLN A 100 6.50 -27.55 15.12
CA GLN A 100 6.75 -28.75 14.34
C GLN A 100 5.60 -29.12 13.38
N PRO A 101 4.31 -29.08 13.77
CA PRO A 101 3.23 -29.45 12.86
C PRO A 101 3.16 -28.54 11.63
N GLU A 102 3.36 -27.24 11.82
CA GLU A 102 3.39 -26.28 10.71
C GLU A 102 4.59 -26.53 9.78
N ARG A 103 5.75 -26.89 10.35
CA ARG A 103 6.94 -27.24 9.55
C ARG A 103 6.73 -28.52 8.73
N GLN A 104 6.02 -29.51 9.28
CA GLN A 104 5.69 -30.75 8.55
C GLN A 104 4.84 -30.46 7.30
N VAL A 105 3.87 -29.54 7.39
CA VAL A 105 3.10 -29.11 6.21
C VAL A 105 4.02 -28.54 5.13
N LEU A 106 4.97 -27.67 5.50
CA LEU A 106 5.91 -27.11 4.55
C LEU A 106 6.83 -28.17 3.95
N ASP A 107 7.27 -29.16 4.74
CA ASP A 107 8.07 -30.27 4.27
C ASP A 107 7.32 -31.11 3.23
N THR A 108 6.05 -31.44 3.48
CA THR A 108 5.20 -32.15 2.51
C THR A 108 5.04 -31.38 1.19
N LEU A 109 4.92 -30.05 1.24
CA LEU A 109 4.83 -29.24 0.02
C LEU A 109 6.14 -29.25 -0.79
N VAL A 110 7.28 -29.30 -0.13
CA VAL A 110 8.58 -29.41 -0.78
C VAL A 110 8.79 -30.81 -1.36
N GLU A 111 8.54 -31.85 -0.56
CA GLU A 111 8.65 -33.25 -0.99
C GLU A 111 7.71 -33.58 -2.16
N GLY A 112 6.50 -33.02 -2.15
CA GLY A 112 5.53 -33.15 -3.23
C GLY A 112 5.86 -32.34 -4.50
N GLY A 113 6.97 -31.60 -4.52
CA GLY A 113 7.38 -30.79 -5.67
C GLY A 113 6.55 -29.52 -5.91
N VAL A 114 5.66 -29.15 -4.98
CA VAL A 114 4.85 -27.93 -5.06
C VAL A 114 5.70 -26.67 -4.85
N ALA A 115 6.77 -26.78 -4.07
CA ALA A 115 7.69 -25.69 -3.76
C ALA A 115 9.15 -26.13 -3.76
N ARG A 116 10.06 -25.22 -4.12
CA ARG A 116 11.51 -25.51 -4.20
C ARG A 116 12.25 -25.38 -2.87
N SER A 117 11.61 -24.76 -1.88
CA SER A 117 12.16 -24.57 -0.53
C SER A 117 11.03 -24.32 0.47
N ARG A 118 11.30 -24.41 1.77
CA ARG A 118 10.31 -24.08 2.82
C ARG A 118 9.82 -22.63 2.74
N ALA A 119 10.68 -21.69 2.36
CA ALA A 119 10.29 -20.29 2.19
C ALA A 119 9.34 -20.11 0.98
N ASP A 120 9.64 -20.80 -0.13
CA ASP A 120 8.77 -20.83 -1.31
C ASP A 120 7.42 -21.52 -1.00
N ALA A 121 7.44 -22.56 -0.17
CA ALA A 121 6.24 -23.24 0.31
C ALA A 121 5.37 -22.32 1.17
N LEU A 122 5.97 -21.54 2.08
CA LEU A 122 5.24 -20.56 2.87
C LEU A 122 4.63 -19.48 1.98
N ALA A 123 5.39 -18.96 1.01
CA ALA A 123 4.87 -18.01 0.03
C ALA A 123 3.71 -18.60 -0.78
N TRP A 124 3.78 -19.89 -1.13
CA TRP A 124 2.69 -20.60 -1.80
C TRP A 124 1.44 -20.67 -0.92
N CYS A 125 1.56 -21.01 0.36
CA CYS A 125 0.44 -21.01 1.31
C CYS A 125 -0.24 -19.64 1.41
N VAL A 126 0.55 -18.56 1.49
CA VAL A 126 0.03 -17.19 1.52
C VAL A 126 -0.75 -16.86 0.25
N ARG A 127 -0.21 -17.22 -0.93
CA ARG A 127 -0.91 -17.03 -2.21
C ARG A 127 -2.20 -17.87 -2.31
N LEU A 128 -2.19 -19.09 -1.78
CA LEU A 128 -3.38 -19.96 -1.76
C LEU A 128 -4.49 -19.36 -0.92
N VAL A 129 -4.19 -18.92 0.31
CA VAL A 129 -5.15 -18.23 1.17
C VAL A 129 -5.66 -16.95 0.50
N GLY A 130 -4.77 -16.17 -0.10
CA GLY A 130 -5.14 -14.97 -0.84
C GLY A 130 -6.19 -15.24 -1.92
N ARG A 131 -6.02 -16.29 -2.73
CA ARG A 131 -6.99 -16.64 -3.78
C ARG A 131 -8.31 -17.18 -3.23
N ASN A 132 -8.26 -18.00 -2.20
CA ASN A 132 -9.44 -18.71 -1.71
C ASN A 132 -10.32 -17.84 -0.80
N THR A 133 -9.74 -16.81 -0.18
CA THR A 133 -10.42 -16.00 0.83
C THR A 133 -10.39 -14.49 0.50
N ASP A 134 -10.15 -14.12 -0.76
CA ASP A 134 -9.95 -12.72 -1.16
C ASP A 134 -11.13 -11.82 -0.78
N ALA A 135 -12.36 -12.26 -1.03
CA ALA A 135 -13.57 -11.51 -0.71
C ALA A 135 -13.67 -11.20 0.79
N TRP A 136 -13.43 -12.20 1.63
CA TRP A 136 -13.41 -12.04 3.09
C TRP A 136 -12.24 -11.15 3.56
N LEU A 137 -11.06 -11.29 2.96
CA LEU A 137 -9.91 -10.41 3.27
C LEU A 137 -10.19 -8.97 2.86
N ALA A 138 -10.93 -8.73 1.77
CA ALA A 138 -11.34 -7.39 1.37
C ALA A 138 -12.32 -6.78 2.39
N GLU A 139 -13.32 -7.54 2.82
CA GLU A 139 -14.28 -7.12 3.86
C GLU A 139 -13.60 -6.82 5.19
N LEU A 140 -12.65 -7.67 5.61
CA LEU A 140 -11.87 -7.46 6.83
C LEU A 140 -11.04 -6.18 6.75
N ARG A 141 -10.41 -5.90 5.60
CA ARG A 141 -9.63 -4.68 5.39
C ARG A 141 -10.51 -3.43 5.44
N ALA A 142 -11.69 -3.47 4.83
CA ALA A 142 -12.66 -2.39 4.89
C ALA A 142 -13.14 -2.13 6.33
N SER A 143 -13.47 -3.21 7.07
CA SER A 143 -13.89 -3.11 8.48
C SER A 143 -12.79 -2.51 9.36
N LEU A 144 -11.53 -2.91 9.18
CA LEU A 144 -10.40 -2.36 9.91
C LEU A 144 -10.13 -0.89 9.58
N ALA A 145 -10.46 -0.42 8.37
CA ALA A 145 -10.40 0.99 8.04
C ALA A 145 -11.43 1.78 8.85
N LYS A 146 -12.66 1.25 9.00
CA LYS A 146 -13.70 1.91 9.80
C LYS A 146 -13.32 2.03 11.27
N VAL A 147 -12.71 0.98 11.85
CA VAL A 147 -12.22 1.01 13.23
C VAL A 147 -11.15 2.09 13.43
N ARG A 148 -10.29 2.32 12.43
CA ARG A 148 -9.28 3.38 12.50
C ARG A 148 -9.91 4.77 12.50
N GLU A 149 -10.88 5.03 11.63
CA GLU A 149 -11.62 6.31 11.60
C GLU A 149 -12.22 6.64 12.98
N VAL A 150 -12.84 5.65 13.63
CA VAL A 150 -13.41 5.83 14.98
C VAL A 150 -12.33 6.13 16.02
N ARG A 151 -11.16 5.49 15.93
CA ARG A 151 -10.03 5.80 16.82
C ARG A 151 -9.50 7.22 16.62
N GLU A 152 -9.45 7.70 15.39
CA GLU A 152 -8.97 9.05 15.06
C GLU A 152 -9.98 10.15 15.44
N ALA A 153 -11.28 9.82 15.42
CA ALA A 153 -12.38 10.67 15.88
C ALA A 153 -12.60 10.63 17.41
N GLY A 154 -11.67 10.04 18.17
CA GLY A 154 -11.83 9.76 19.60
C GLY A 154 -12.30 10.94 20.47
N PRO A 155 -12.87 10.65 21.65
CA PRO A 155 -13.61 11.61 22.48
C PRO A 155 -12.80 12.86 22.91
N ASP A 156 -11.47 12.76 22.97
CA ASP A 156 -10.59 13.89 23.31
C ASP A 156 -10.55 15.00 22.24
N ARG A 157 -11.01 14.74 21.00
CA ARG A 157 -11.13 15.78 19.96
C ARG A 157 -12.21 16.80 20.28
N GLU A 158 -13.31 16.39 20.91
CA GLU A 158 -14.38 17.31 21.30
C GLU A 158 -14.02 18.09 22.58
N GLU A 159 -13.29 17.46 23.51
CA GLU A 159 -12.88 18.09 24.77
C GLU A 159 -11.83 19.20 24.56
N ASN A 160 -10.92 19.05 23.58
CA ASN A 160 -9.92 20.08 23.25
C ASN A 160 -10.49 21.25 22.40
N ALA A 161 -11.65 21.08 21.77
CA ALA A 161 -12.32 22.14 21.01
C ALA A 161 -13.16 23.09 21.89
N GLY A 162 -13.48 22.71 23.13
CA GLY A 162 -14.26 23.52 24.09
C GLY A 162 -13.44 24.39 25.05
N GLY A 163 -12.11 24.28 25.05
CA GLY A 163 -11.21 24.85 26.07
C GLY A 163 -10.71 26.28 25.84
N LYS A 164 -11.44 27.15 25.12
CA LYS A 164 -11.11 28.58 25.02
C LYS A 164 -12.36 29.47 25.02
N GLY A 165 -13.13 29.38 26.10
CA GLY A 165 -14.13 30.40 26.43
C GLY A 165 -13.43 31.71 26.84
N PRO A 166 -13.90 32.89 26.38
CA PRO A 166 -13.28 34.16 26.73
C PRO A 166 -13.37 34.39 28.24
N ARG A 167 -12.26 34.76 28.86
CA ARG A 167 -12.20 35.19 30.26
C ARG A 167 -13.00 36.50 30.36
N PRO A 168 -14.05 36.58 31.20
CA PRO A 168 -14.84 37.81 31.30
C PRO A 168 -13.95 38.91 31.88
N GLU A 169 -13.84 40.02 31.14
CA GLU A 169 -13.20 41.25 31.58
C GLU A 169 -14.02 41.82 32.76
N GLY A 170 -13.35 42.01 33.90
CA GLY A 170 -13.94 42.64 35.07
C GLY A 170 -14.21 44.13 34.81
N PRO A 171 -15.20 44.73 35.48
CA PRO A 171 -15.66 46.07 35.14
C PRO A 171 -14.61 47.13 35.50
N GLU A 172 -14.29 47.95 34.51
CA GLU A 172 -13.56 49.21 34.60
C GLU A 172 -14.31 50.16 35.55
N GLN A 173 -13.68 50.52 36.66
CA GLN A 173 -14.14 51.58 37.55
C GLN A 173 -13.29 52.82 37.33
N ALA A 174 -14.00 53.95 37.18
CA ALA A 174 -13.55 55.29 36.85
C ALA A 174 -12.57 55.92 37.84
#